data_AF-A0A9D3BFU6-F1
#
_entry.id   AF-A0A9D3BFU6-F1
#
_cell.length_a   1.000
_cell.length_b   1.000
_cell.length_c   1.000
_cell.angle_alpha   90.00
_cell.angle_beta   90.00
_cell.angle_gamma   90.00
#
_symmetry.space_group_name_H-M   'P 1'
#
loop_
_entity.id
_entity.type
_entity.pdbx_description
1 polymer ?
#
loop_
_entity_poly.entity_id
_entity_poly.type
_entity_poly.pdbx_seq_one_letter_code
_entity_poly.pdbx_strand_id
1 'polypeptide(L)'
;MKNPEAAEGRRLVGLLEAALVREARLWKIPILKNGCIQGTDISSLQHQQVILWLGEMSRLFVFCPETYALGVCVLNRMLSTVKAQTKYLKCMAFTSLVLAAKINEEDEVIGSVKDLVVQSGCNFSTAEILRMERIILDKLHWDLYTATPVDFIHIVSHRSTH
;
A
#
# COMPACT_ATOMS: atom_id res chain seq x y z
N MET A 1 24.69 -18.30 -31.83
CA MET A 1 23.34 -17.71 -31.68
C MET A 1 22.92 -17.90 -30.22
N LYS A 2 22.64 -16.82 -29.47
CA LYS A 2 22.18 -16.94 -28.06
C LYS A 2 20.77 -17.53 -28.07
N ASN A 3 20.55 -18.63 -27.34
CA ASN A 3 19.22 -19.25 -27.23
C ASN A 3 18.23 -18.24 -26.58
N PRO A 4 17.18 -17.80 -27.30
CA PRO A 4 16.24 -16.79 -26.83
C PRO A 4 15.48 -17.23 -25.57
N GLU A 5 15.09 -18.50 -25.46
CA GLU A 5 14.40 -19.04 -24.27
C GLU A 5 15.27 -18.97 -23.01
N ALA A 6 16.57 -19.23 -23.17
CA ALA A 6 17.54 -19.13 -22.07
C ALA A 6 17.79 -17.66 -21.66
N ALA A 7 17.65 -16.71 -22.58
CA ALA A 7 17.77 -15.28 -22.28
C ALA A 7 16.54 -14.76 -21.52
N GLU A 8 15.36 -15.25 -21.88
CA GLU A 8 14.10 -14.91 -21.23
C GLU A 8 13.96 -15.54 -19.84
N GLY A 9 14.44 -16.78 -19.64
CA GLY A 9 14.60 -17.40 -18.33
C GLY A 9 15.46 -16.57 -17.39
N ARG A 10 16.62 -16.10 -17.85
CA ARG A 10 17.51 -15.23 -17.06
C ARG A 10 16.88 -13.88 -16.74
N ARG A 11 16.13 -13.29 -17.68
CA ARG A 11 15.42 -12.02 -17.45
C ARG A 11 14.34 -12.16 -16.37
N LEU A 12 13.55 -13.25 -16.43
CA LEU A 12 12.54 -13.52 -15.41
C LEU A 12 13.17 -13.66 -14.03
N VAL A 13 14.22 -14.47 -13.91
CA VAL A 13 14.93 -14.67 -12.64
C VAL A 13 15.43 -13.34 -12.09
N GLY A 14 16.05 -12.50 -12.90
CA GLY A 14 16.50 -11.18 -12.46
C GLY A 14 15.38 -10.25 -11.98
N LEU A 15 14.20 -10.27 -12.63
CA LEU A 15 13.03 -9.50 -12.20
C LEU A 15 12.47 -10.00 -10.86
N LEU A 16 12.37 -11.32 -10.69
CA LEU A 16 11.92 -11.94 -9.44
C LEU A 16 12.90 -11.68 -8.30
N GLU A 17 14.21 -11.80 -8.54
CA GLU A 17 15.24 -11.49 -7.55
C GLU A 17 15.16 -10.02 -7.12
N ALA A 18 15.00 -9.09 -8.07
CA ALA A 18 14.84 -7.68 -7.75
C ALA A 18 13.57 -7.41 -6.93
N ALA A 19 12.45 -8.06 -7.24
CA ALA A 19 11.22 -7.96 -6.46
C ALA A 19 11.38 -8.53 -5.05
N LEU A 20 12.03 -9.70 -4.92
CA LEU A 20 12.33 -10.34 -3.64
C LEU A 20 13.22 -9.49 -2.75
N VAL A 21 14.26 -8.86 -3.31
CA VAL A 21 15.14 -7.94 -2.56
C VAL A 21 14.35 -6.74 -2.03
N ARG A 22 13.43 -6.18 -2.83
CA ARG A 22 12.56 -5.08 -2.39
C ARG A 22 11.59 -5.51 -1.29
N GLU A 23 10.96 -6.68 -1.45
CA GLU A 23 10.07 -7.26 -0.44
C GLU A 23 10.82 -7.48 0.87
N ALA A 24 11.94 -8.18 0.86
CA ALA A 24 12.72 -8.52 2.06
C ALA A 24 13.19 -7.28 2.83
N ARG A 25 13.46 -6.17 2.14
CA ARG A 25 13.90 -4.91 2.77
C ARG A 25 12.78 -4.20 3.51
N LEU A 26 11.55 -4.26 3.01
CA LEU A 26 10.46 -3.37 3.43
C LEU A 26 9.25 -4.09 4.01
N TRP A 27 9.17 -5.41 3.88
CA TRP A 27 8.09 -6.23 4.43
C TRP A 27 8.09 -6.17 5.96
N LYS A 28 7.19 -5.33 6.49
CA LYS A 28 6.88 -5.26 7.91
C LYS A 28 5.38 -5.38 8.08
N ILE A 29 4.95 -6.52 8.63
CA ILE A 29 3.56 -6.75 9.02
C ILE A 29 3.43 -6.44 10.51
N PRO A 30 2.32 -5.82 10.94
CA PRO A 30 2.00 -5.68 12.35
C PRO A 30 2.01 -7.03 13.06
N ILE A 31 2.83 -7.17 14.10
CA ILE A 31 2.86 -8.37 14.93
C ILE A 31 1.67 -8.34 15.88
N LEU A 32 0.84 -9.38 15.85
CA LEU A 32 -0.28 -9.52 16.78
C LEU A 32 0.20 -10.09 18.12
N LYS A 33 -0.11 -9.40 19.21
CA LYS A 33 0.04 -9.88 20.60
C LYS A 33 -1.29 -9.76 21.32
N ASN A 34 -1.76 -10.86 21.91
CA ASN A 34 -3.03 -10.93 22.62
C ASN A 34 -4.24 -10.45 21.79
N GLY A 35 -4.22 -10.67 20.46
CA GLY A 35 -5.29 -10.25 19.55
C GLY A 35 -5.25 -8.79 19.10
N CYS A 36 -4.27 -8.00 19.56
CA CYS A 36 -4.04 -6.61 19.13
C CYS A 36 -2.68 -6.44 18.45
N ILE A 37 -2.54 -5.41 17.63
CA ILE A 37 -1.24 -5.02 17.08
C ILE A 37 -0.33 -4.60 18.24
N GLN A 38 0.87 -5.18 18.31
CA GLN A 38 1.81 -5.00 19.41
C GLN A 38 2.03 -3.52 19.75
N GLY A 39 1.71 -3.15 20.99
CA GLY A 39 1.91 -1.78 21.48
C GLY A 39 0.80 -0.79 21.12
N THR A 40 -0.34 -1.27 20.62
CA THR A 40 -1.54 -0.47 20.31
C THR A 40 -2.79 -1.08 20.92
N ASP A 41 -3.88 -0.31 20.94
CA ASP A 41 -5.24 -0.76 21.26
C ASP A 41 -6.00 -1.30 20.03
N ILE A 42 -5.34 -1.38 18.87
CA ILE A 42 -5.96 -1.81 17.61
C ILE A 42 -6.03 -3.34 17.56
N SER A 43 -7.24 -3.88 17.62
CA SER A 43 -7.51 -5.30 17.47
C SER A 43 -7.28 -5.80 16.03
N SER A 44 -7.01 -7.10 15.88
CA SER A 44 -6.95 -7.76 14.57
C SER A 44 -8.24 -7.58 13.76
N LEU A 45 -9.40 -7.51 14.43
CA LEU A 45 -10.69 -7.28 13.77
C LEU A 45 -10.78 -5.87 13.19
N GLN A 46 -10.39 -4.84 13.95
CA GLN A 46 -10.38 -3.46 13.46
C GLN A 46 -9.39 -3.28 12.31
N HIS A 47 -8.25 -3.97 12.37
CA HIS A 47 -7.28 -3.99 11.28
C HIS A 47 -7.85 -4.62 10.00
N GLN A 48 -8.49 -5.79 10.11
CA GLN A 48 -9.15 -6.42 8.96
C GLN A 48 -10.28 -5.55 8.38
N GLN A 49 -11.10 -4.96 9.25
CA GLN A 49 -12.18 -4.05 8.85
C GLN A 49 -11.65 -2.83 8.10
N VAL A 50 -10.53 -2.25 8.54
CA VAL A 50 -9.98 -1.09 7.84
C VAL A 50 -9.37 -1.46 6.50
N ILE A 51 -8.76 -2.64 6.36
CA ILE A 51 -8.26 -3.14 5.06
C ILE A 51 -9.41 -3.33 4.07
N LEU A 52 -10.50 -3.98 4.50
CA LEU A 52 -11.69 -4.16 3.66
C LEU A 52 -12.30 -2.82 3.24
N TRP A 53 -12.38 -1.89 4.19
CA TRP A 53 -12.84 -0.53 3.92
C TRP A 53 -11.94 0.21 2.92
N LEU A 54 -10.62 0.05 3.02
CA LEU A 54 -9.65 0.64 2.09
C LEU A 54 -9.82 0.07 0.67
N GLY A 55 -10.18 -1.21 0.56
CA GLY A 55 -10.54 -1.84 -0.72
C GLY A 55 -11.84 -1.28 -1.31
N GLU A 56 -12.81 -0.92 -0.48
CA GLU A 56 -14.01 -0.22 -0.94
C GLU A 56 -13.70 1.18 -1.46
N MET A 57 -12.84 1.93 -0.75
CA MET A 57 -12.39 3.25 -1.21
C MET A 57 -11.63 3.15 -2.54
N SER A 58 -10.73 2.16 -2.68
CA SER A 58 -10.01 1.93 -3.93
C SER A 58 -10.95 1.67 -5.11
N ARG A 59 -12.00 0.86 -4.91
CA ARG A 59 -13.02 0.62 -5.95
C ARG A 59 -13.85 1.86 -6.25
N LEU A 60 -14.22 2.61 -5.22
CA LEU A 60 -14.99 3.85 -5.36
C LEU A 60 -14.24 4.89 -6.21
N PHE A 61 -12.92 4.97 -6.05
CA PHE A 61 -12.04 5.86 -6.84
C PHE A 61 -11.57 5.24 -8.16
N VAL A 62 -11.93 3.99 -8.43
CA VAL A 62 -11.51 3.24 -9.63
C VAL A 62 -9.98 3.14 -9.75
N PHE A 63 -9.28 3.05 -8.62
CA PHE A 63 -7.83 2.85 -8.59
C PHE A 63 -7.44 1.43 -9.00
N CYS A 64 -6.25 1.30 -9.60
CA CYS A 64 -5.68 0.02 -9.99
C CYS A 64 -5.37 -0.88 -8.77
N PRO A 65 -5.30 -2.22 -8.97
CA PRO A 65 -4.97 -3.16 -7.90
C PRO A 65 -3.64 -2.87 -7.18
N GLU A 66 -2.65 -2.33 -7.90
CA GLU A 66 -1.34 -1.95 -7.41
C GLU A 66 -1.44 -0.83 -6.37
N THR A 67 -2.30 0.16 -6.60
CA THR A 67 -2.58 1.24 -5.65
C THR A 67 -3.18 0.73 -4.35
N TYR A 68 -4.16 -0.18 -4.43
CA TYR A 68 -4.71 -0.82 -3.24
C TYR A 68 -3.64 -1.62 -2.47
N ALA A 69 -2.88 -2.45 -3.18
CA ALA A 69 -1.85 -3.29 -2.59
C ALA A 69 -0.78 -2.44 -1.88
N LEU A 70 -0.30 -1.39 -2.55
CA LEU A 70 0.66 -0.45 -1.99
C LEU A 70 0.09 0.31 -0.78
N GLY A 71 -1.17 0.75 -0.85
CA GLY A 71 -1.86 1.42 0.26
C GLY A 71 -1.93 0.55 1.52
N VAL A 72 -2.25 -0.74 1.37
CA VAL A 72 -2.24 -1.72 2.46
C VAL A 72 -0.82 -1.92 3.02
N CYS A 73 0.18 -2.03 2.15
CA CYS A 73 1.58 -2.16 2.57
C CYS A 73 2.06 -0.95 3.38
N VAL A 74 1.75 0.27 2.94
CA VAL A 74 2.10 1.52 3.64
C VAL A 74 1.42 1.56 5.01
N LEU A 75 0.12 1.22 5.09
CA LEU A 75 -0.61 1.15 6.37
C LEU A 75 0.02 0.15 7.35
N ASN A 76 0.32 -1.06 6.87
CA ASN A 76 0.91 -2.12 7.69
C ASN A 76 2.29 -1.74 8.22
N ARG A 77 3.12 -1.11 7.39
CA ARG A 77 4.43 -0.58 7.80
C ARG A 77 4.30 0.53 8.83
N MET A 78 3.32 1.42 8.67
CA MET A 78 3.02 2.45 9.66
C MET A 78 2.63 1.85 11.01
N LEU A 79 1.67 0.92 11.03
CA LEU A 79 1.22 0.27 12.25
C LEU A 79 2.31 -0.57 12.93
N SER A 80 3.31 -1.03 12.17
CA SER A 80 4.51 -1.70 12.71
C SER A 80 5.55 -0.72 13.28
N THR A 81 5.47 0.56 12.89
CA THR A 81 6.48 1.58 13.22
C THR A 81 6.04 2.49 14.36
N VAL A 82 4.73 2.73 14.51
CA VAL A 82 4.19 3.67 15.51
C VAL A 82 3.20 3.00 16.46
N LYS A 83 3.13 3.51 17.69
CA LYS A 83 2.05 3.18 18.63
C LYS A 83 0.80 4.01 18.29
N ALA A 84 0.07 3.57 17.27
CA ALA A 84 -1.14 4.25 16.81
C ALA A 84 -2.30 4.08 17.82
N GLN A 85 -3.12 5.11 17.96
CA GLN A 85 -4.42 5.01 18.64
C GLN A 85 -5.50 4.67 17.61
N THR A 86 -6.46 3.83 18.00
CA THR A 86 -7.58 3.40 17.14
C THR A 86 -8.29 4.55 16.42
N LYS A 87 -8.47 5.71 17.08
CA LYS A 87 -9.16 6.88 16.49
C LYS A 87 -8.49 7.43 15.22
N TYR A 88 -7.20 7.18 15.03
CA TYR A 88 -6.46 7.63 13.84
C TYR A 88 -6.38 6.56 12.75
N LEU A 89 -6.83 5.32 13.02
CA LEU A 89 -6.65 4.19 12.12
C LEU A 89 -7.24 4.45 10.73
N LYS A 90 -8.50 4.90 10.64
CA LYS A 90 -9.14 5.19 9.35
C LYS A 90 -8.44 6.33 8.59
N CYS A 91 -8.02 7.40 9.28
CA CYS A 91 -7.30 8.52 8.66
C CYS A 91 -5.95 8.08 8.11
N MET A 92 -5.20 7.28 8.88
CA MET A 92 -3.93 6.70 8.47
C MET A 92 -4.10 5.77 7.27
N ALA A 93 -5.13 4.91 7.30
CA ALA A 93 -5.47 4.00 6.22
C ALA A 93 -5.84 4.76 4.93
N PHE A 94 -6.75 5.74 5.02
CA PHE A 94 -7.13 6.58 3.88
C PHE A 94 -5.93 7.31 3.28
N THR A 95 -5.11 7.93 4.13
CA THR A 95 -3.93 8.67 3.67
C THR A 95 -2.88 7.74 3.04
N SER A 96 -2.76 6.51 3.52
CA SER A 96 -1.89 5.49 2.90
C SER A 96 -2.35 5.15 1.48
N LEU A 97 -3.67 5.06 1.24
CA LEU A 97 -4.22 4.86 -0.09
C LEU A 97 -4.00 6.08 -0.99
N VAL A 98 -4.19 7.30 -0.48
CA VAL A 98 -3.93 8.55 -1.23
C VAL A 98 -2.45 8.64 -1.64
N LEU A 99 -1.52 8.27 -0.74
CA LEU A 99 -0.08 8.22 -1.05
C LEU A 99 0.24 7.17 -2.12
N ALA A 100 -0.39 5.99 -2.05
CA ALA A 100 -0.21 4.97 -3.07
C ALA A 100 -0.75 5.42 -4.43
N ALA A 101 -1.89 6.12 -4.44
CA ALA A 101 -2.48 6.65 -5.67
C ALA A 101 -1.54 7.65 -6.34
N LYS A 102 -0.92 8.55 -5.58
CA LYS A 102 0.12 9.49 -6.07
C LYS A 102 1.35 8.82 -6.71
N ILE A 103 1.56 7.53 -6.50
CA ILE A 103 2.70 6.78 -7.06
C ILE A 103 2.28 6.01 -8.31
N ASN A 104 1.09 5.43 -8.31
CA ASN A 104 0.66 4.44 -9.30
C ASN A 104 -0.40 4.94 -10.28
N GLU A 105 -1.19 5.95 -9.90
CA GLU A 105 -2.27 6.49 -10.72
C GLU A 105 -1.82 7.73 -11.48
N GLU A 106 -2.51 8.01 -12.59
CA GLU A 106 -2.35 9.25 -13.33
C GLU A 106 -3.00 10.42 -12.58
N ASP A 107 -2.47 11.64 -12.74
CA ASP A 107 -2.96 12.85 -12.02
C ASP A 107 -4.47 13.10 -12.26
N GLU A 108 -4.98 12.71 -13.43
CA GLU A 108 -6.37 12.82 -13.84
C GLU A 108 -7.30 11.89 -13.04
N VAL A 109 -6.79 10.75 -12.57
CA VAL A 109 -7.53 9.74 -11.79
C VAL A 109 -7.60 10.13 -10.31
N ILE A 110 -6.54 10.72 -9.76
CA ILE A 110 -6.45 11.07 -8.33
C ILE A 110 -7.36 12.25 -7.97
N GLY A 111 -7.46 13.25 -8.86
CA GLY A 111 -8.11 14.53 -8.54
C GLY A 111 -7.44 15.23 -7.35
N SER A 112 -8.15 16.16 -6.69
CA SER A 112 -7.63 16.80 -5.48
C SER A 112 -7.92 15.97 -4.22
N VAL A 113 -7.08 16.10 -3.18
CA VAL A 113 -7.34 15.47 -1.86
C VAL A 113 -8.71 15.87 -1.31
N LYS A 114 -9.19 17.08 -1.63
CA LYS A 114 -10.52 17.54 -1.23
C LYS A 114 -11.61 16.72 -1.90
N ASP A 115 -11.47 16.40 -3.17
CA ASP A 115 -12.45 15.63 -3.93
C ASP A 115 -12.51 14.18 -3.44
N LEU A 116 -11.35 13.56 -3.20
CA LEU A 116 -11.26 12.22 -2.62
C LEU A 116 -11.94 12.15 -1.24
N VAL A 117 -11.73 13.17 -0.40
CA VAL A 117 -12.40 13.26 0.91
C VAL A 117 -13.91 13.36 0.75
N VAL A 118 -14.40 14.25 -0.13
CA VAL A 118 -15.84 14.42 -0.39
C VAL A 118 -16.46 13.13 -0.90
N GLN A 119 -15.85 12.50 -1.90
CA GLN A 119 -16.33 11.26 -2.50
C GLN A 119 -16.31 10.09 -1.52
N SER A 120 -15.31 10.00 -0.64
CA SER A 120 -15.21 8.94 0.37
C SER A 120 -16.32 8.97 1.43
N GLY A 121 -17.02 10.09 1.60
CA GLY A 121 -17.96 10.31 2.70
C GLY A 121 -17.28 10.33 4.08
N CYS A 122 -15.95 10.46 4.14
CA CYS A 122 -15.23 10.55 5.41
C CYS A 122 -15.35 11.93 6.03
N ASN A 123 -15.37 11.98 7.35
CA ASN A 123 -15.40 13.23 8.11
C ASN A 123 -14.01 13.85 8.31
N PHE A 124 -13.04 13.52 7.46
CA PHE A 124 -11.69 14.10 7.53
C PHE A 124 -11.67 15.46 6.87
N SER A 125 -10.94 16.41 7.44
CA SER A 125 -10.55 17.62 6.74
C SER A 125 -9.35 17.37 5.83
N THR A 126 -9.23 18.13 4.75
CA THR A 126 -8.02 18.12 3.90
C THR A 126 -6.75 18.38 4.73
N ALA A 127 -6.84 19.23 5.76
CA ALA A 127 -5.72 19.52 6.65
C ALA A 127 -5.29 18.31 7.50
N GLU A 128 -6.23 17.46 7.93
CA GLU A 128 -5.91 16.21 8.63
C GLU A 128 -5.20 15.24 7.71
N ILE A 129 -5.66 15.08 6.47
CA ILE A 129 -5.01 14.21 5.48
C ILE A 129 -3.59 14.69 5.18
N LEU A 130 -3.40 15.99 4.88
CA LEU A 130 -2.07 16.55 4.61
C LEU A 130 -1.12 16.50 5.81
N ARG A 131 -1.66 16.52 7.04
CA ARG A 131 -0.85 16.33 8.26
C ARG A 131 -0.45 14.85 8.40
N MET A 132 -1.40 13.93 8.21
CA MET A 132 -1.14 12.50 8.26
C MET A 132 -0.15 12.08 7.17
N GLU A 133 -0.22 12.68 5.99
CA GLU A 133 0.68 12.41 4.86
C GLU A 133 2.13 12.67 5.26
N ARG A 134 2.39 13.84 5.83
CA ARG A 134 3.71 14.21 6.35
C ARG A 134 4.19 13.27 7.45
N ILE A 135 3.29 12.83 8.35
CA ILE A 135 3.64 11.87 9.41
C ILE A 135 4.03 10.52 8.81
N ILE A 136 3.28 10.02 7.83
CA ILE A 136 3.57 8.75 7.18
C ILE A 136 4.92 8.81 6.47
N LEU A 137 5.15 9.86 5.67
CA LEU A 137 6.40 10.06 4.96
C LEU A 137 7.60 10.18 5.91
N ASP A 138 7.47 10.93 7.01
CA ASP A 138 8.52 11.04 8.04
C ASP A 138 8.84 9.68 8.67
N LYS A 139 7.81 8.94 9.11
CA LYS A 139 7.98 7.68 9.83
C LYS A 139 8.47 6.54 8.96
N LEU A 140 8.17 6.59 7.66
CA LEU A 140 8.68 5.63 6.68
C LEU A 140 9.93 6.11 5.95
N HIS A 141 10.53 7.23 6.37
CA HIS A 141 11.73 7.81 5.76
C HIS A 141 11.60 8.01 4.25
N TRP A 142 10.41 8.41 3.79
CA TRP A 142 10.05 8.60 2.38
C TRP A 142 10.17 7.35 1.51
N ASP A 143 10.42 6.19 2.10
CA ASP A 143 10.57 4.93 1.39
C ASP A 143 9.22 4.23 1.32
N LEU A 144 8.39 4.58 0.34
CA LEU A 144 7.06 3.98 0.16
C LEU A 144 7.09 2.77 -0.79
N TYR A 145 8.08 2.68 -1.68
CA TYR A 145 8.12 1.71 -2.77
C TYR A 145 8.57 0.32 -2.30
N THR A 146 7.59 -0.51 -1.93
CA THR A 146 7.78 -1.93 -1.65
C THR A 146 7.30 -2.79 -2.81
N ALA A 147 7.92 -3.96 -3.00
CA ALA A 147 7.27 -4.98 -3.80
C ALA A 147 6.00 -5.46 -3.08
N THR A 148 4.94 -5.62 -3.85
CA THR A 148 3.63 -6.12 -3.46
C THR A 148 3.39 -7.48 -4.13
N PRO A 149 2.47 -8.31 -3.64
CA PRO A 149 2.11 -9.57 -4.31
C PRO A 149 1.68 -9.38 -5.77
N VAL A 150 1.11 -8.22 -6.11
CA VAL A 150 0.67 -7.87 -7.47
C VAL A 150 1.88 -7.80 -8.41
N ASP A 151 3.01 -7.23 -7.97
CA ASP A 151 4.25 -7.18 -8.76
C ASP A 151 4.72 -8.57 -9.20
N PHE A 152 4.68 -9.55 -8.29
CA PHE A 152 5.06 -10.93 -8.59
C PHE A 152 4.12 -11.57 -9.61
N ILE A 153 2.80 -11.32 -9.48
CA ILE A 153 1.80 -11.79 -10.44
C ILE A 153 2.09 -11.21 -11.83
N HIS A 154 2.39 -9.91 -11.95
CA HIS A 154 2.75 -9.32 -13.24
C HIS A 154 4.03 -9.93 -13.81
N ILE A 155 5.06 -10.12 -13.00
CA ILE A 155 6.34 -10.68 -13.45
C ILE A 155 6.15 -12.09 -14.04
N VAL A 156 5.32 -12.94 -13.43
CA VAL A 156 5.07 -14.30 -13.94
C VAL A 156 4.04 -14.35 -15.08
N SER A 157 3.04 -13.45 -15.07
CA SER A 157 1.93 -13.46 -16.04
C SER A 157 2.30 -12.83 -17.39
N HIS A 158 3.32 -11.95 -17.45
CA HIS A 158 3.88 -11.45 -18.70
C HIS A 158 4.47 -12.56 -19.60
N ARG A 159 4.53 -13.81 -19.14
CA ARG A 159 4.86 -14.99 -19.94
C ARG A 159 3.68 -15.61 -20.70
N SER A 160 2.44 -15.28 -20.36
CA SER A 160 1.26 -15.97 -20.93
C SER A 160 0.68 -15.30 -22.18
N THR A 161 1.30 -14.22 -22.68
CA THR A 161 0.80 -13.44 -23.84
C THR A 161 1.68 -13.54 -25.09
N HIS A 162 2.60 -14.49 -25.16
CA HIS A 162 3.38 -14.83 -26.36
C HIS A 162 3.40 -16.34 -26.57
#